data_AF-A0A2E7CWV1-F1
#
_entry.id   AF-A0A2E7CWV1-F1
#
_cell.length_a   1.000
_cell.length_b   1.000
_cell.length_c   1.000
_cell.angle_alpha   90.00
_cell.angle_beta   90.00
_cell.angle_gamma   90.00
#
_symmetry.space_group_name_H-M   'P 1'
#
loop_
_entity.id
_entity.type
_entity.pdbx_description
1 polymer ?
#
loop_
_entity_poly.entity_id
_entity_poly.type
_entity_poly.pdbx_seq_one_letter_code
_entity_poly.pdbx_strand_id
1 'polypeptide(L)'
;MSRTILQDLVPSAIALITAFVALLIVIRVSKCRFSFARLRQIHGCETGAVQSLATVLTLPLFIMIVMFIIQVSELMHGIIAVNYSTFAGVRAAAVWIPSNPRAGDMQMLENVLPLPITENNPIMLNNGAPLTGPRATMQPRVSTEYVEKYQRILNSTAMALAPACPSHDYGFQVQGSAAQLQDAAMTAYLDMVPEARESTKVPRRIQSKIAYAIRNTSVIVEFEDKDTLQGPTYNPRVPVRMENGQVVVDDQGRVVRNWNPHEVGWQDPMTVTVVHHFALLPGPGRFLAKYLVRDNYSDRTASRINQLSAPNGESVYTVMITASAQMTSEGFKPIMSYVQND
;
A
#
# COMPACT_ATOMS: atom_id res chain seq x y z
N MET A 1 56.09 21.42 22.67
CA MET A 1 54.90 21.22 21.81
C MET A 1 54.90 19.77 21.33
N SER A 2 53.85 19.02 21.67
CA SER A 2 53.83 17.56 21.55
C SER A 2 53.63 17.09 20.10
N ARG A 3 54.31 16.00 19.72
CA ARG A 3 54.20 15.34 18.41
C ARG A 3 52.76 14.98 18.02
N THR A 4 51.87 14.84 19.01
CA THR A 4 50.44 14.60 18.82
C THR A 4 49.71 15.73 18.09
N ILE A 5 50.02 17.00 18.39
CA ILE A 5 49.39 18.15 17.70
C ILE A 5 49.76 18.15 16.21
N LEU A 6 51.00 17.74 15.89
CA LEU A 6 51.48 17.69 14.52
C LEU A 6 50.82 16.55 13.73
N GLN A 7 50.56 15.40 14.37
CA GLN A 7 49.87 14.26 13.75
C GLN A 7 48.40 14.55 13.48
N ASP A 8 47.73 15.31 14.34
CA ASP A 8 46.33 15.71 14.12
C ASP A 8 46.18 16.75 13.00
N LEU A 9 47.25 17.49 12.67
CA LEU A 9 47.25 18.48 11.59
C LEU A 9 47.54 17.87 10.21
N VAL A 10 48.14 16.67 10.16
CA VAL A 10 48.50 16.01 8.90
C VAL A 10 47.28 15.74 8.01
N PRO A 11 46.15 15.20 8.49
CA PRO A 11 44.97 14.97 7.66
C PRO A 11 44.41 16.27 7.06
N SER A 12 44.36 17.34 7.86
CA SER A 12 43.92 18.66 7.38
C SER A 12 44.89 19.26 6.35
N ALA A 13 46.20 19.09 6.55
CA ALA A 13 47.21 19.56 5.60
C ALA A 13 47.14 18.78 4.28
N ILE A 14 46.99 17.46 4.36
CA ILE A 14 46.80 16.60 3.17
C ILE A 14 45.52 17.01 2.44
N ALA A 15 44.41 17.18 3.15
CA ALA A 15 43.14 17.63 2.57
C ALA A 15 43.28 18.96 1.83
N LEU A 16 43.99 19.92 2.42
CA LEU A 16 44.23 21.24 1.85
C LEU A 16 45.12 21.18 0.60
N ILE A 17 46.18 20.36 0.63
CA ILE A 17 47.04 20.12 -0.53
C ILE A 17 46.23 19.45 -1.65
N THR A 18 45.42 18.42 -1.35
CA THR A 18 44.57 17.78 -2.37
C THR A 18 43.54 18.72 -2.96
N ALA A 19 42.92 19.58 -2.16
CA ALA A 19 41.98 20.59 -2.64
C ALA A 19 42.66 21.62 -3.55
N PHE A 20 43.87 22.04 -3.19
CA PHE A 20 44.66 22.97 -4.01
C PHE A 20 45.05 22.34 -5.36
N VAL A 21 45.48 21.08 -5.36
CA VAL A 21 45.81 20.35 -6.60
C VAL A 21 44.57 20.17 -7.48
N ALA A 22 43.42 19.82 -6.90
CA ALA A 22 42.15 19.70 -7.63
C ALA A 22 41.73 21.04 -8.26
N LEU A 23 41.90 22.15 -7.54
CA LEU A 23 41.64 23.50 -8.04
C LEU A 23 42.54 23.82 -9.25
N LEU A 24 43.84 23.50 -9.18
CA LEU A 24 44.77 23.71 -10.28
C LEU A 24 44.39 22.89 -11.52
N ILE A 25 43.93 21.65 -11.34
CA ILE A 25 43.44 20.80 -12.42
C ILE A 25 42.21 21.43 -13.08
N VAL A 26 41.22 21.85 -12.28
CA VAL A 26 40.00 22.51 -12.77
C VAL A 26 40.35 23.74 -13.59
N ILE A 27 41.24 24.60 -13.09
CA ILE A 27 41.62 25.83 -13.79
C ILE A 27 42.33 25.53 -15.12
N ARG A 28 43.19 24.49 -15.13
CA ARG A 28 43.90 24.06 -16.34
C ARG A 28 42.96 23.46 -17.39
N VAL A 29 41.98 22.67 -16.96
CA VAL A 29 40.95 22.08 -17.84
C VAL A 29 40.01 23.16 -18.38
N SER A 30 39.64 24.14 -17.56
CA SER A 30 38.73 25.23 -17.95
C SER A 30 39.36 26.28 -18.88
N LYS A 31 40.65 26.16 -19.24
CA LYS A 31 41.39 27.15 -20.07
C LYS A 31 41.25 28.59 -19.55
N CYS A 32 41.03 28.77 -18.25
CA CYS A 32 40.86 30.09 -17.65
C CYS A 32 42.18 30.85 -17.71
N ARG A 33 42.20 31.97 -18.43
CA ARG A 33 43.34 32.91 -18.43
C ARG A 33 43.38 33.61 -17.06
N PHE A 34 44.37 33.28 -16.24
CA PHE A 34 44.62 33.94 -14.96
C PHE A 34 44.91 35.43 -15.18
N SER A 35 43.90 36.26 -14.99
CA SER A 35 44.04 37.72 -14.95
C SER A 35 44.12 38.15 -13.48
N PHE A 36 45.32 38.48 -13.01
CA PHE A 36 45.52 39.04 -11.67
C PHE A 36 44.73 40.34 -11.45
N ALA A 37 44.51 41.12 -12.52
CA ALA A 37 43.68 42.31 -12.49
C ALA A 37 42.21 41.99 -12.15
N ARG A 38 41.65 40.89 -12.68
CA ARG A 38 40.29 40.43 -12.33
C ARG A 38 40.20 39.91 -10.91
N LEU A 39 41.22 39.22 -10.40
CA LEU A 39 41.25 38.78 -8.99
C LEU A 39 41.21 39.96 -8.02
N ARG A 40 41.94 41.05 -8.32
CA ARG A 40 41.91 42.28 -7.52
C ARG A 40 40.55 42.99 -7.59
N GLN A 41 39.87 42.91 -8.73
CA GLN A 41 38.52 43.45 -8.92
C GLN A 41 37.45 42.62 -8.20
N ILE A 42 37.65 41.30 -8.05
CA ILE A 42 36.79 40.40 -7.28
C ILE A 42 36.88 40.69 -5.78
N HIS A 43 38.07 41.00 -5.26
CA HIS A 43 38.26 41.42 -3.86
C HIS A 43 37.56 42.77 -3.56
N GLY A 44 37.34 43.60 -4.59
CA GLY A 44 36.53 44.83 -4.48
C GLY A 44 35.00 44.58 -4.50
N CYS A 45 34.56 43.37 -4.86
CA CYS A 45 33.15 42.99 -5.00
C CYS A 45 32.66 42.04 -3.88
N GLU A 46 33.28 42.10 -2.70
CA GLU A 46 32.99 41.19 -1.58
C GLU A 46 31.61 41.42 -0.94
N THR A 47 30.98 42.58 -1.15
CA THR A 47 29.67 42.91 -0.56
C THR A 47 28.47 42.30 -1.28
N GLY A 48 28.62 41.67 -2.45
CA GLY A 48 27.48 41.11 -3.21
C GLY A 48 27.67 39.69 -3.75
N ALA A 49 28.88 39.32 -4.19
CA ALA A 49 29.11 38.05 -4.88
C ALA A 49 29.19 36.83 -3.95
N VAL A 50 29.71 37.01 -2.72
CA VAL A 50 29.79 35.92 -1.72
C VAL A 50 28.41 35.57 -1.17
N GLN A 51 27.55 36.59 -0.99
CA GLN A 51 26.17 36.40 -0.57
C GLN A 51 25.34 35.75 -1.69
N SER A 52 25.58 36.08 -2.97
CA SER A 52 24.89 35.43 -4.09
C SER A 52 25.33 33.98 -4.27
N LEU A 53 26.62 33.65 -4.13
CA LEU A 53 27.09 32.26 -4.30
C LEU A 53 26.58 31.36 -3.17
N ALA A 54 26.67 31.82 -1.91
CA ALA A 54 26.11 31.11 -0.78
C ALA A 54 24.61 30.91 -1.00
N THR A 55 23.85 31.94 -1.35
CA THR A 55 22.40 31.83 -1.59
C THR A 55 22.04 30.91 -2.76
N VAL A 56 22.80 30.98 -3.87
CA VAL A 56 22.57 30.15 -5.07
C VAL A 56 22.81 28.68 -4.79
N LEU A 57 23.68 28.34 -3.83
CA LEU A 57 23.99 26.94 -3.50
C LEU A 57 23.21 26.45 -2.28
N THR A 58 23.02 27.28 -1.26
CA THR A 58 22.31 26.91 -0.03
C THR A 58 20.81 26.81 -0.25
N LEU A 59 20.19 27.65 -1.08
CA LEU A 59 18.75 27.59 -1.30
C LEU A 59 18.32 26.29 -1.99
N PRO A 60 18.93 25.84 -3.11
CA PRO A 60 18.58 24.56 -3.71
C PRO A 60 18.91 23.37 -2.81
N LEU A 61 20.04 23.41 -2.08
CA LEU A 61 20.40 22.37 -1.12
C LEU A 61 19.37 22.28 0.01
N PHE A 62 18.95 23.42 0.57
CA PHE A 62 17.93 23.48 1.60
C PHE A 62 16.59 22.94 1.08
N ILE A 63 16.14 23.37 -0.10
CA ILE A 63 14.92 22.86 -0.72
C ILE A 63 15.03 21.34 -0.96
N MET A 64 16.18 20.84 -1.40
CA MET A 64 16.43 19.42 -1.59
C MET A 64 16.28 18.64 -0.28
N ILE A 65 16.85 19.14 0.81
CA ILE A 65 16.76 18.53 2.16
C ILE A 65 15.31 18.56 2.66
N VAL A 66 14.62 19.69 2.54
CA VAL A 66 13.21 19.82 2.96
C VAL A 66 12.32 18.85 2.18
N MET A 67 12.48 18.80 0.85
CA MET A 67 11.72 17.86 0.01
C MET A 67 12.05 16.40 0.34
N PHE A 68 13.30 16.08 0.68
CA PHE A 68 13.66 14.74 1.14
C PHE A 68 12.95 14.37 2.45
N ILE A 69 12.91 15.29 3.43
CA ILE A 69 12.18 15.07 4.70
C ILE A 69 10.69 14.84 4.45
N ILE A 70 10.08 15.62 3.54
CA ILE A 70 8.67 15.46 3.15
C ILE A 70 8.46 14.06 2.53
N GLN A 71 9.31 13.63 1.60
CA GLN A 71 9.21 12.32 0.96
C GLN A 71 9.31 11.15 1.97
N VAL A 72 10.24 11.25 2.94
CA VAL A 72 10.36 10.22 3.99
C VAL A 72 9.12 10.20 4.88
N SER A 73 8.58 11.37 5.23
CA SER A 73 7.37 11.50 6.04
C SER A 73 6.14 10.93 5.33
N GLU A 74 6.01 11.15 4.02
CA GLU A 74 4.92 10.59 3.21
C GLU A 74 5.00 9.08 3.11
N LEU A 75 6.19 8.52 2.93
CA LEU A 75 6.38 7.07 2.90
C LEU A 75 6.00 6.45 4.26
N MET A 76 6.37 7.09 5.38
CA MET A 76 5.97 6.66 6.71
C MET A 76 4.44 6.72 6.89
N HIS A 77 3.78 7.77 6.38
CA HIS A 77 2.33 7.87 6.39
C HIS A 77 1.67 6.75 5.54
N GLY A 78 2.25 6.43 4.39
CA GLY A 78 1.83 5.31 3.54
C GLY A 78 1.91 3.98 4.27
N ILE A 79 3.01 3.70 4.99
CA ILE A 79 3.15 2.48 5.80
C ILE A 79 2.08 2.41 6.89
N ILE A 80 1.84 3.49 7.63
CA ILE A 80 0.83 3.53 8.69
C ILE A 80 -0.57 3.29 8.10
N ALA A 81 -0.89 3.92 6.98
CA ALA A 81 -2.17 3.76 6.31
C ALA A 81 -2.40 2.31 5.83
N VAL A 82 -1.36 1.64 5.31
CA VAL A 82 -1.45 0.23 4.90
C VAL A 82 -1.61 -0.70 6.10
N ASN A 83 -0.95 -0.44 7.23
CA ASN A 83 -1.21 -1.21 8.45
C ASN A 83 -2.65 -1.00 8.94
N TYR A 84 -3.14 0.24 8.97
CA TYR A 84 -4.52 0.51 9.37
C TYR A 84 -5.54 -0.13 8.42
N SER A 85 -5.25 -0.14 7.12
CA SER A 85 -6.13 -0.77 6.14
C SER A 85 -6.16 -2.29 6.25
N THR A 86 -5.05 -2.95 6.61
CA THR A 86 -5.08 -4.39 6.93
C THR A 86 -6.00 -4.70 8.10
N PHE A 87 -5.96 -3.88 9.16
CA PHE A 87 -6.85 -4.03 10.30
C PHE A 87 -8.31 -3.82 9.92
N ALA A 88 -8.60 -2.80 9.11
CA ALA A 88 -9.94 -2.58 8.57
C ALA A 88 -10.41 -3.78 7.71
N GLY A 89 -9.53 -4.30 6.86
CA GLY A 89 -9.79 -5.46 6.01
C GLY A 89 -10.07 -6.73 6.82
N VAL A 90 -9.25 -7.05 7.83
CA VAL A 90 -9.45 -8.21 8.70
C VAL A 90 -10.77 -8.11 9.46
N ARG A 91 -11.13 -6.91 9.95
CA ARG A 91 -12.42 -6.69 10.65
C ARG A 91 -13.61 -6.82 9.72
N ALA A 92 -13.53 -6.27 8.52
CA ALA A 92 -14.57 -6.44 7.51
C ALA A 92 -14.73 -7.92 7.14
N ALA A 93 -13.62 -8.64 6.97
CA ALA A 93 -13.62 -10.04 6.62
C ALA A 93 -14.30 -10.89 7.70
N ALA A 94 -14.02 -10.64 8.99
CA ALA A 94 -14.64 -11.40 10.08
C ALA A 94 -16.16 -11.21 10.18
N VAL A 95 -16.69 -10.12 9.64
CA VAL A 95 -18.14 -9.86 9.59
C VAL A 95 -18.76 -10.41 8.31
N TRP A 96 -18.15 -10.17 7.16
CA TRP A 96 -18.75 -10.48 5.86
C TRP A 96 -18.62 -11.94 5.46
N ILE A 97 -17.53 -12.62 5.82
CA ILE A 97 -17.35 -14.05 5.49
C ILE A 97 -18.44 -14.91 6.15
N PRO A 98 -18.75 -14.73 7.45
CA PRO A 98 -19.83 -15.47 8.10
C PRO A 98 -21.24 -15.05 7.70
N SER A 99 -21.43 -13.81 7.23
CA SER A 99 -22.76 -13.30 6.90
C SER A 99 -23.42 -14.04 5.73
N ASN A 100 -24.75 -14.02 5.64
CA ASN A 100 -25.47 -14.29 4.40
C ASN A 100 -26.18 -12.99 3.98
N PRO A 101 -25.65 -12.24 3.00
CA PRO A 101 -26.22 -10.94 2.61
C PRO A 101 -27.60 -11.07 1.93
N ARG A 102 -27.99 -12.27 1.49
CA ARG A 102 -29.29 -12.52 0.86
C ARG A 102 -29.99 -13.70 1.53
N ALA A 103 -30.76 -13.39 2.57
CA ALA A 103 -31.64 -14.36 3.21
C ALA A 103 -32.58 -15.00 2.16
N GLY A 104 -32.40 -16.30 1.89
CA GLY A 104 -33.17 -17.06 0.90
C GLY A 104 -32.39 -17.50 -0.34
N ASP A 105 -31.21 -16.93 -0.59
CA ASP A 105 -30.33 -17.37 -1.69
C ASP A 105 -29.48 -18.55 -1.18
N MET A 106 -29.86 -19.78 -1.54
CA MET A 106 -29.14 -21.01 -1.14
C MET A 106 -27.71 -21.08 -1.69
N GLN A 107 -27.36 -20.17 -2.60
CA GLN A 107 -26.08 -20.05 -3.29
C GLN A 107 -25.01 -19.34 -2.46
N MET A 108 -25.38 -18.35 -1.63
CA MET A 108 -24.45 -17.63 -0.74
C MET A 108 -24.51 -18.22 0.68
N LEU A 109 -23.96 -19.42 0.83
CA LEU A 109 -23.90 -20.08 2.14
C LEU A 109 -22.98 -19.29 3.10
N GLU A 110 -23.40 -19.25 4.38
CA GLU A 110 -22.62 -18.69 5.48
C GLU A 110 -21.33 -19.49 5.66
N ASN A 111 -20.21 -18.81 5.97
CA ASN A 111 -18.90 -19.43 6.20
C ASN A 111 -18.31 -20.24 5.04
N VAL A 112 -18.97 -20.34 3.88
CA VAL A 112 -18.45 -21.06 2.72
C VAL A 112 -17.57 -20.14 1.88
N LEU A 113 -16.38 -20.63 1.60
CA LEU A 113 -15.36 -20.00 0.77
C LEU A 113 -15.49 -20.46 -0.69
N PRO A 114 -15.08 -19.61 -1.67
CA PRO A 114 -15.11 -19.97 -3.08
C PRO A 114 -14.14 -21.12 -3.39
N LEU A 115 -14.53 -21.98 -4.31
CA LEU A 115 -13.76 -23.15 -4.75
C LEU A 115 -12.96 -22.83 -6.03
N PRO A 116 -11.70 -23.30 -6.18
CA PRO A 116 -10.84 -23.96 -5.20
C PRO A 116 -9.94 -22.97 -4.44
N ILE A 117 -9.87 -23.06 -3.11
CA ILE A 117 -8.84 -22.39 -2.29
C ILE A 117 -7.84 -23.42 -1.83
N THR A 118 -6.57 -23.06 -1.89
CA THR A 118 -5.45 -23.81 -1.30
C THR A 118 -4.45 -22.81 -0.73
N GLU A 119 -3.48 -23.27 0.07
CA GLU A 119 -2.35 -22.42 0.50
C GLU A 119 -1.64 -21.74 -0.68
N ASN A 120 -1.56 -22.45 -1.81
CA ASN A 120 -0.98 -21.95 -3.06
C ASN A 120 -1.96 -21.14 -3.93
N ASN A 121 -3.23 -21.02 -3.51
CA ASN A 121 -4.27 -20.27 -4.21
C ASN A 121 -5.18 -19.55 -3.19
N PRO A 122 -4.68 -18.49 -2.53
CA PRO A 122 -5.45 -17.71 -1.57
C PRO A 122 -6.52 -16.88 -2.29
N ILE A 123 -7.46 -16.33 -1.52
CA ILE A 123 -8.49 -15.46 -2.08
C ILE A 123 -7.87 -14.10 -2.39
N MET A 124 -7.70 -13.79 -3.67
CA MET A 124 -7.15 -12.52 -4.13
C MET A 124 -8.27 -11.59 -4.63
N LEU A 125 -8.38 -10.43 -3.99
CA LEU A 125 -9.38 -9.40 -4.25
C LEU A 125 -8.68 -8.20 -4.87
N ASN A 126 -9.10 -7.83 -6.07
CA ASN A 126 -8.44 -6.78 -6.83
C ASN A 126 -9.38 -6.16 -7.87
N ASN A 127 -9.40 -4.84 -7.98
CA ASN A 127 -10.12 -4.08 -9.01
C ASN A 127 -9.20 -3.64 -10.18
N GLY A 128 -8.19 -4.46 -10.48
CA GLY A 128 -7.26 -4.30 -11.59
C GLY A 128 -5.96 -3.55 -11.27
N ALA A 129 -5.54 -3.53 -10.00
CA ALA A 129 -4.17 -3.25 -9.60
C ALA A 129 -3.24 -4.25 -10.29
N PRO A 130 -2.09 -3.83 -10.84
CA PRO A 130 -1.12 -4.78 -11.35
C PRO A 130 -0.58 -5.61 -10.18
N LEU A 131 -0.73 -6.93 -10.25
CA LEU A 131 -0.08 -7.83 -9.32
C LEU A 131 1.40 -7.92 -9.71
N THR A 132 2.30 -7.63 -8.79
CA THR A 132 3.75 -7.71 -8.99
C THR A 132 4.37 -8.75 -8.04
N GLY A 133 5.50 -9.35 -8.43
CA GLY A 133 6.22 -10.34 -7.62
C GLY A 133 5.75 -11.80 -7.84
N PRO A 134 6.07 -12.74 -6.92
CA PRO A 134 5.82 -14.17 -7.08
C PRO A 134 4.33 -14.54 -7.27
N ARG A 135 3.44 -13.64 -6.85
CA ARG A 135 1.98 -13.79 -6.92
C ARG A 135 1.36 -13.12 -8.17
N ALA A 136 2.18 -12.57 -9.08
CA ALA A 136 1.71 -11.94 -10.32
C ALA A 136 1.02 -12.90 -11.30
N THR A 137 1.30 -14.21 -11.19
CA THR A 137 0.67 -15.27 -11.99
C THR A 137 -0.67 -15.73 -11.42
N MET A 138 -1.02 -15.33 -10.20
CA MET A 138 -2.29 -15.70 -9.58
C MET A 138 -3.40 -14.82 -10.14
N GLN A 139 -4.37 -15.42 -10.83
CA GLN A 139 -5.53 -14.71 -11.34
C GLN A 139 -6.56 -14.52 -10.23
N PRO A 140 -7.16 -13.33 -10.07
CA PRO A 140 -8.30 -13.15 -9.17
C PRO A 140 -9.45 -14.02 -9.66
N ARG A 141 -9.74 -15.11 -8.95
CA ARG A 141 -10.86 -16.02 -9.22
C ARG A 141 -11.87 -15.93 -8.09
N VAL A 142 -12.56 -14.81 -8.00
CA VAL A 142 -13.82 -14.75 -7.24
C VAL A 142 -14.91 -15.06 -8.25
N SER A 143 -15.63 -16.18 -8.09
CA SER A 143 -16.79 -16.45 -8.93
C SER A 143 -17.83 -15.34 -8.71
N THR A 144 -18.63 -15.05 -9.73
CA THR A 144 -19.67 -14.00 -9.72
C THR A 144 -20.65 -14.11 -8.54
N GLU A 145 -20.71 -15.29 -7.91
CA GLU A 145 -21.60 -15.66 -6.81
C GLU A 145 -21.10 -15.20 -5.42
N TYR A 146 -19.80 -14.95 -5.22
CA TYR A 146 -19.26 -14.47 -3.93
C TYR A 146 -18.87 -12.99 -3.94
N VAL A 147 -19.15 -12.28 -5.03
CA VAL A 147 -18.63 -10.94 -5.30
C VAL A 147 -18.98 -9.95 -4.19
N GLU A 148 -20.19 -10.01 -3.61
CA GLU A 148 -20.60 -8.97 -2.66
C GLU A 148 -19.77 -8.98 -1.37
N LYS A 149 -19.64 -10.11 -0.68
CA LYS A 149 -18.88 -10.22 0.59
C LYS A 149 -17.45 -9.73 0.41
N TYR A 150 -16.78 -10.24 -0.61
CA TYR A 150 -15.39 -9.92 -0.89
C TYR A 150 -15.22 -8.48 -1.36
N GLN A 151 -16.17 -7.95 -2.12
CA GLN A 151 -16.14 -6.55 -2.51
C GLN A 151 -16.29 -5.62 -1.30
N ARG A 152 -17.07 -5.99 -0.28
CA ARG A 152 -17.15 -5.21 0.98
C ARG A 152 -15.80 -5.18 1.71
N ILE A 153 -15.09 -6.31 1.76
CA ILE A 153 -13.73 -6.41 2.35
C ILE A 153 -12.75 -5.52 1.58
N LEU A 154 -12.71 -5.65 0.25
CA LEU A 154 -11.84 -4.85 -0.61
C LEU A 154 -12.14 -3.35 -0.49
N ASN A 155 -13.42 -2.98 -0.55
CA ASN A 155 -13.83 -1.58 -0.46
C ASN A 155 -13.52 -0.99 0.91
N SER A 156 -13.72 -1.73 2.01
CA SER A 156 -13.36 -1.25 3.36
C SER A 156 -11.86 -0.94 3.48
N THR A 157 -11.03 -1.81 2.90
CA THR A 157 -9.57 -1.65 2.87
C THR A 157 -9.17 -0.43 2.02
N ALA A 158 -9.75 -0.30 0.82
CA ALA A 158 -9.47 0.83 -0.07
C ALA A 158 -9.90 2.17 0.55
N MET A 159 -11.06 2.20 1.22
CA MET A 159 -11.53 3.41 1.92
C MET A 159 -10.62 3.81 3.07
N ALA A 160 -10.05 2.85 3.81
CA ALA A 160 -9.05 3.12 4.84
C ALA A 160 -7.73 3.68 4.27
N LEU A 161 -7.41 3.38 3.00
CA LEU A 161 -6.23 3.89 2.29
C LEU A 161 -6.43 5.24 1.60
N ALA A 162 -7.67 5.62 1.31
CA ALA A 162 -7.99 6.85 0.58
C ALA A 162 -7.31 8.12 1.15
N PRO A 163 -7.17 8.32 2.48
CA PRO A 163 -6.47 9.49 3.02
C PRO A 163 -5.02 9.62 2.54
N ALA A 164 -4.29 8.50 2.45
CA ALA A 164 -2.89 8.45 2.04
C ALA A 164 -2.68 8.46 0.52
N CYS A 165 -3.76 8.32 -0.26
CA CYS A 165 -3.70 8.34 -1.72
C CYS A 165 -3.49 9.75 -2.28
N PRO A 166 -2.97 9.90 -3.51
CA PRO A 166 -2.76 11.20 -4.13
C PRO A 166 -4.09 11.92 -4.42
N SER A 167 -4.09 13.24 -4.25
CA SER A 167 -5.23 14.11 -4.62
C SER A 167 -5.29 14.45 -6.11
N HIS A 168 -4.23 14.10 -6.86
CA HIS A 168 -4.10 14.38 -8.28
C HIS A 168 -4.99 13.44 -9.10
N ASP A 169 -5.61 13.98 -10.14
CA ASP A 169 -6.55 13.25 -10.97
C ASP A 169 -5.82 12.51 -12.10
N TYR A 170 -5.61 11.22 -11.89
CA TYR A 170 -4.99 10.32 -12.86
C TYR A 170 -5.99 9.78 -13.91
N GLY A 171 -7.25 10.18 -13.88
CA GLY A 171 -8.29 9.68 -14.77
C GLY A 171 -8.80 8.28 -14.43
N PHE A 172 -8.50 7.77 -13.22
CA PHE A 172 -9.11 6.54 -12.73
C PHE A 172 -10.60 6.76 -12.46
N GLN A 173 -11.42 5.82 -12.92
CA GLN A 173 -12.87 5.83 -12.68
C GLN A 173 -13.25 4.68 -11.75
N VAL A 174 -14.18 4.96 -10.84
CA VAL A 174 -14.78 3.97 -9.96
C VAL A 174 -16.06 3.45 -10.62
N GLN A 175 -16.21 2.13 -10.68
CA GLN A 175 -17.37 1.47 -11.30
C GLN A 175 -18.09 0.56 -10.29
N GLY A 176 -19.36 0.27 -10.56
CA GLY A 176 -20.15 -0.69 -9.78
C GLY A 176 -20.41 -0.26 -8.33
N SER A 177 -20.37 -1.22 -7.40
CA SER A 177 -20.64 -0.99 -5.97
C SER A 177 -19.66 -0.02 -5.31
N ALA A 178 -18.45 0.11 -5.86
CA ALA A 178 -17.46 1.04 -5.35
C ALA A 178 -17.85 2.51 -5.61
N ALA A 179 -18.66 2.79 -6.65
CA ALA A 179 -19.16 4.14 -6.92
C ALA A 179 -20.16 4.58 -5.85
N GLN A 180 -21.04 3.68 -5.40
CA GLN A 180 -21.97 3.95 -4.30
C GLN A 180 -21.24 4.28 -3.00
N LEU A 181 -20.10 3.62 -2.74
CA LEU A 181 -19.25 3.93 -1.58
C LEU A 181 -18.58 5.29 -1.70
N GLN A 182 -18.12 5.65 -2.89
CA GLN A 182 -17.59 6.98 -3.15
C GLN A 182 -18.65 8.06 -2.89
N ASP A 183 -19.89 7.85 -3.33
CA ASP A 183 -20.99 8.78 -3.11
C ASP A 183 -21.38 8.87 -1.62
N ALA A 184 -21.42 7.74 -0.92
CA ALA A 184 -21.68 7.70 0.52
C ALA A 184 -20.58 8.42 1.32
N ALA A 185 -19.31 8.19 0.98
CA ALA A 185 -18.18 8.86 1.60
C ALA A 185 -18.16 10.36 1.32
N MET A 186 -18.52 10.76 0.09
CA MET A 186 -18.67 12.16 -0.28
C MET A 186 -19.78 12.82 0.53
N THR A 187 -20.94 12.16 0.62
CA THR A 187 -22.10 12.66 1.38
C THR A 187 -21.72 12.84 2.86
N ALA A 188 -21.14 11.82 3.48
CA ALA A 188 -20.67 11.89 4.87
C ALA A 188 -19.65 13.03 5.08
N TYR A 189 -18.71 13.21 4.15
CA TYR A 189 -17.72 14.28 4.23
C TYR A 189 -18.37 15.67 4.13
N LEU A 190 -19.27 15.87 3.19
CA LEU A 190 -19.98 17.15 2.98
C LEU A 190 -20.99 17.47 4.09
N ASP A 191 -21.42 16.47 4.85
CA ASP A 191 -22.22 16.66 6.06
C ASP A 191 -21.35 17.05 7.25
N MET A 192 -20.13 16.49 7.37
CA MET A 192 -19.16 16.87 8.41
C MET A 192 -18.49 18.22 8.15
N VAL A 193 -18.29 18.59 6.87
CA VAL A 193 -17.64 19.83 6.46
C VAL A 193 -18.52 20.54 5.41
N PRO A 194 -19.60 21.23 5.83
CA PRO A 194 -20.52 21.89 4.91
C PRO A 194 -19.87 22.94 4.01
N GLU A 195 -18.83 23.64 4.50
CA GLU A 195 -18.06 24.65 3.75
C GLU A 195 -17.40 24.05 2.49
N ALA A 196 -17.10 22.75 2.49
CA ALA A 196 -16.52 22.08 1.33
C ALA A 196 -17.49 22.01 0.13
N ARG A 197 -18.80 22.19 0.36
CA ARG A 197 -19.82 22.24 -0.71
C ARG A 197 -19.62 23.45 -1.64
N GLU A 198 -19.03 24.53 -1.15
CA GLU A 198 -18.73 25.72 -1.93
C GLU A 198 -17.48 25.53 -2.82
N SER A 199 -16.64 24.54 -2.51
CA SER A 199 -15.41 24.27 -3.24
C SER A 199 -15.62 23.25 -4.35
N THR A 200 -15.37 23.66 -5.60
CA THR A 200 -15.36 22.73 -6.74
C THR A 200 -14.15 21.76 -6.72
N LYS A 201 -13.12 22.06 -5.91
CA LYS A 201 -11.87 21.29 -5.87
C LYS A 201 -11.91 20.13 -4.87
N VAL A 202 -12.57 20.30 -3.73
CA VAL A 202 -12.56 19.32 -2.65
C VAL A 202 -13.23 18.00 -3.06
N PRO A 203 -14.44 18.00 -3.64
CA PRO A 203 -15.06 16.76 -4.10
C PRO A 203 -14.18 16.02 -5.11
N ARG A 204 -13.65 16.72 -6.12
CA ARG A 204 -12.78 16.10 -7.13
C ARG A 204 -11.56 15.42 -6.50
N ARG A 205 -10.90 16.06 -5.53
CA ARG A 205 -9.74 15.48 -4.83
C ARG A 205 -10.10 14.21 -4.05
N ILE A 206 -11.25 14.21 -3.37
CA ILE A 206 -11.74 13.03 -2.63
C ILE A 206 -12.04 11.90 -3.61
N GLN A 207 -12.70 12.19 -4.73
CA GLN A 207 -12.97 11.21 -5.77
C GLN A 207 -11.68 10.63 -6.36
N SER A 208 -10.69 11.46 -6.69
CA SER A 208 -9.39 10.99 -7.20
C SER A 208 -8.66 10.11 -6.19
N LYS A 209 -8.67 10.46 -4.90
CA LYS A 209 -8.10 9.65 -3.82
C LYS A 209 -8.75 8.27 -3.73
N ILE A 210 -10.07 8.23 -3.70
CA ILE A 210 -10.85 6.99 -3.60
C ILE A 210 -10.64 6.13 -4.84
N ALA A 211 -10.70 6.73 -6.04
CA ALA A 211 -10.46 6.04 -7.30
C ALA A 211 -9.06 5.43 -7.38
N TYR A 212 -8.05 6.18 -6.94
CA TYR A 212 -6.68 5.68 -6.85
C TYR A 212 -6.57 4.52 -5.86
N ALA A 213 -7.16 4.65 -4.66
CA ALA A 213 -7.12 3.63 -3.63
C ALA A 213 -7.74 2.32 -4.10
N ILE A 214 -8.93 2.38 -4.71
CA ILE A 214 -9.66 1.21 -5.20
C ILE A 214 -8.89 0.52 -6.33
N ARG A 215 -8.29 1.29 -7.24
CA ARG A 215 -7.57 0.74 -8.40
C ARG A 215 -6.22 0.15 -8.04
N ASN A 216 -5.52 0.69 -7.05
CA ASN A 216 -4.12 0.36 -6.75
C ASN A 216 -3.95 -0.48 -5.47
N THR A 217 -5.04 -1.02 -4.93
CA THR A 217 -5.02 -1.90 -3.76
C THR A 217 -5.45 -3.30 -4.14
N SER A 218 -4.70 -4.28 -3.66
CA SER A 218 -5.06 -5.70 -3.68
C SER A 218 -5.14 -6.22 -2.26
N VAL A 219 -6.11 -7.09 -2.00
CA VAL A 219 -6.31 -7.71 -0.69
C VAL A 219 -6.25 -9.22 -0.87
N ILE A 220 -5.46 -9.87 -0.04
CA ILE A 220 -5.30 -11.32 -0.03
C ILE A 220 -5.87 -11.81 1.29
N VAL A 221 -6.81 -12.73 1.23
CA VAL A 221 -7.43 -13.34 2.40
C VAL A 221 -7.03 -14.81 2.46
N GLU A 222 -6.40 -15.18 3.57
CA GLU A 222 -5.89 -16.51 3.89
C GLU A 222 -6.58 -17.00 5.17
N PHE A 223 -6.82 -18.30 5.26
CA PHE A 223 -7.40 -18.93 6.43
C PHE A 223 -6.56 -20.14 6.82
N GLU A 224 -6.36 -20.30 8.12
CA GLU A 224 -5.67 -21.42 8.71
C GLU A 224 -6.63 -22.13 9.65
N ASP A 225 -6.66 -23.46 9.60
CA ASP A 225 -7.36 -24.24 10.61
C ASP A 225 -6.67 -24.09 11.97
N LYS A 226 -7.43 -23.72 13.00
CA LYS A 226 -6.92 -23.62 14.37
C LYS A 226 -6.36 -24.96 14.89
N ASP A 227 -6.97 -26.09 14.52
CA ASP A 227 -6.67 -27.40 15.10
C ASP A 227 -5.51 -28.11 14.37
N THR A 228 -5.34 -27.88 13.06
CA THR A 228 -4.26 -28.51 12.27
C THR A 228 -3.15 -27.56 11.82
N LEU A 229 -3.33 -26.24 11.95
CA LEU A 229 -2.43 -25.20 11.40
C LEU A 229 -2.16 -25.37 9.89
N GLN A 230 -3.02 -26.11 9.18
CA GLN A 230 -2.97 -26.32 7.73
C GLN A 230 -4.20 -25.65 7.09
N GLY A 231 -4.01 -25.01 5.93
CA GLY A 231 -5.10 -24.37 5.18
C GLY A 231 -5.60 -25.22 4.00
N PRO A 232 -6.80 -24.93 3.44
CA PRO A 232 -7.84 -24.06 3.97
C PRO A 232 -8.64 -24.79 5.06
N THR A 233 -9.20 -23.98 5.95
CA THR A 233 -9.82 -24.29 7.24
C THR A 233 -10.66 -25.56 7.36
N TYR A 234 -10.54 -26.20 8.53
CA TYR A 234 -11.36 -27.30 9.01
C TYR A 234 -12.58 -26.72 9.71
N ASN A 235 -13.74 -26.77 9.07
CA ASN A 235 -14.99 -26.64 9.80
C ASN A 235 -16.02 -27.65 9.33
N PRO A 236 -16.49 -28.55 10.20
CA PRO A 236 -17.64 -29.37 9.90
C PRO A 236 -18.95 -28.58 10.14
N ARG A 237 -19.54 -27.98 9.09
CA ARG A 237 -20.98 -28.11 8.83
C ARG A 237 -21.12 -28.93 7.54
N VAL A 238 -22.03 -29.89 7.43
CA VAL A 238 -23.50 -29.88 7.55
C VAL A 238 -23.94 -31.37 7.61
N PRO A 239 -25.25 -31.69 7.58
CA PRO A 239 -26.11 -32.14 8.69
C PRO A 239 -25.52 -33.38 9.40
N VAL A 240 -26.29 -34.11 10.20
CA VAL A 240 -25.87 -35.50 10.42
C VAL A 240 -25.69 -36.12 9.04
N ARG A 241 -24.57 -36.81 8.77
CA ARG A 241 -24.45 -37.60 7.54
C ARG A 241 -25.71 -38.44 7.45
N MET A 242 -26.55 -38.18 6.45
CA MET A 242 -27.82 -38.87 6.28
C MET A 242 -27.61 -39.92 5.22
N GLU A 243 -27.74 -41.18 5.59
CA GLU A 243 -27.69 -42.30 4.66
C GLU A 243 -29.06 -42.95 4.69
N ASN A 244 -29.77 -42.94 3.56
CA ASN A 244 -31.17 -43.39 3.46
C ASN A 244 -32.15 -42.64 4.39
N GLY A 245 -31.91 -41.36 4.68
CA GLY A 245 -32.76 -40.56 5.57
C GLY A 245 -32.56 -40.84 7.06
N GLN A 246 -31.56 -41.65 7.43
CA GLN A 246 -31.17 -41.87 8.82
C GLN A 246 -29.85 -41.18 9.14
N VAL A 247 -29.78 -40.70 10.38
CA VAL A 247 -28.60 -40.12 11.00
C VAL A 247 -27.50 -41.19 11.10
N VAL A 248 -26.39 -41.02 10.39
CA VAL A 248 -25.21 -41.87 10.51
C VAL A 248 -24.49 -41.53 11.80
N VAL A 249 -24.21 -42.57 12.57
CA VAL A 249 -23.62 -42.53 13.90
C VAL A 249 -22.37 -43.43 13.88
N ASP A 250 -21.30 -43.03 14.56
CA ASP A 250 -20.10 -43.83 14.69
C ASP A 250 -20.30 -45.01 15.67
N ASP A 251 -19.33 -45.90 15.78
CA ASP A 251 -19.34 -47.06 16.67
C ASP A 251 -19.51 -46.68 18.17
N GLN A 252 -19.40 -45.40 18.50
CA GLN A 252 -19.51 -44.83 19.84
C GLN A 252 -20.82 -44.05 20.05
N GLY A 253 -21.76 -44.11 19.12
CA GLY A 253 -23.05 -43.42 19.22
C GLY A 253 -22.96 -41.90 18.98
N ARG A 254 -21.86 -41.42 18.39
CA ARG A 254 -21.69 -40.00 18.03
C ARG A 254 -22.08 -39.77 16.59
N VAL A 255 -22.82 -38.69 16.35
CA VAL A 255 -23.22 -38.24 15.02
C VAL A 255 -22.00 -38.01 14.12
N VAL A 256 -21.93 -38.75 13.01
CA VAL A 256 -20.92 -38.55 11.96
C VAL A 256 -21.30 -37.33 11.13
N ARG A 257 -20.36 -36.41 10.95
CA ARG A 257 -20.58 -35.11 10.29
C ARG A 257 -19.88 -35.09 8.94
N ASN A 258 -20.51 -34.51 7.92
CA ASN A 258 -19.85 -34.33 6.62
C ASN A 258 -18.86 -33.16 6.71
N TRP A 259 -17.66 -33.41 6.19
CA TRP A 259 -16.59 -32.43 6.06
C TRP A 259 -16.84 -31.52 4.85
N ASN A 260 -16.69 -30.20 5.05
CA ASN A 260 -16.61 -29.26 3.96
C ASN A 260 -15.21 -28.60 3.96
N PRO A 261 -14.34 -28.89 2.97
CA PRO A 261 -12.99 -28.32 2.87
C PRO A 261 -12.93 -26.80 2.75
N HIS A 262 -14.07 -26.17 2.48
CA HIS A 262 -14.16 -24.76 2.12
C HIS A 262 -15.04 -24.00 3.10
N GLU A 263 -15.10 -24.45 4.35
CA GLU A 263 -15.81 -23.75 5.40
C GLU A 263 -14.84 -23.16 6.42
N VAL A 264 -15.12 -21.92 6.86
CA VAL A 264 -14.38 -21.27 7.95
C VAL A 264 -14.97 -21.64 9.30
N GLY A 265 -14.10 -22.10 10.20
CA GLY A 265 -14.36 -22.48 11.58
C GLY A 265 -14.65 -21.33 12.50
N TRP A 266 -15.30 -21.68 13.61
CA TRP A 266 -15.34 -20.81 14.78
C TRP A 266 -13.92 -20.69 15.33
N GLN A 267 -13.47 -19.46 15.60
CA GLN A 267 -12.11 -19.12 16.05
C GLN A 267 -11.00 -19.46 15.06
N ASP A 268 -11.32 -19.78 13.81
CA ASP A 268 -10.27 -19.98 12.82
C ASP A 268 -9.52 -18.67 12.58
N PRO A 269 -8.18 -18.69 12.65
CA PRO A 269 -7.38 -17.54 12.30
C PRO A 269 -7.55 -17.22 10.81
N MET A 270 -7.85 -15.95 10.56
CA MET A 270 -7.92 -15.38 9.22
C MET A 270 -6.87 -14.28 9.11
N THR A 271 -6.05 -14.41 8.08
CA THR A 271 -4.97 -13.47 7.77
C THR A 271 -5.37 -12.66 6.55
N VAL A 272 -5.37 -11.33 6.71
CA VAL A 272 -5.59 -10.40 5.60
C VAL A 272 -4.29 -9.68 5.30
N THR A 273 -3.78 -9.85 4.08
CA THR A 273 -2.61 -9.14 3.56
C THR A 273 -3.06 -8.09 2.57
N VAL A 274 -2.69 -6.84 2.80
CA VAL A 274 -2.99 -5.72 1.90
C VAL A 274 -1.72 -5.34 1.17
N VAL A 275 -1.82 -5.27 -0.16
CA VAL A 275 -0.77 -4.81 -1.06
C VAL A 275 -1.26 -3.53 -1.72
N HIS A 276 -0.56 -2.43 -1.52
CA HIS A 276 -0.90 -1.14 -2.09
C HIS A 276 0.27 -0.55 -2.89
N HIS A 277 0.00 -0.08 -4.11
CA HIS A 277 0.97 0.67 -4.90
C HIS A 277 0.89 2.14 -4.51
N PHE A 278 1.72 2.54 -3.55
CA PHE A 278 1.75 3.89 -3.00
C PHE A 278 2.40 4.87 -3.99
N ALA A 279 1.69 5.95 -4.33
CA ALA A 279 2.19 6.97 -5.24
C ALA A 279 3.32 7.80 -4.60
N LEU A 280 4.49 7.82 -5.24
CA LEU A 280 5.60 8.67 -4.85
C LEU A 280 5.42 10.07 -5.41
N LEU A 281 5.60 11.10 -4.58
CA LEU A 281 5.61 12.47 -5.08
C LEU A 281 6.78 12.70 -6.07
N PRO A 282 6.54 13.50 -7.12
CA PRO A 282 7.62 13.98 -7.96
C PRO A 282 8.51 14.92 -7.13
N GLY A 283 9.64 14.41 -6.65
CA GLY A 283 10.59 15.20 -5.87
C GLY A 283 12.05 14.86 -6.17
N PRO A 284 13.01 15.40 -5.41
CA PRO A 284 14.44 15.28 -5.68
C PRO A 284 14.91 13.83 -5.65
N GLY A 285 14.25 12.94 -4.89
CA GLY A 285 14.50 11.50 -4.95
C GLY A 285 14.39 10.94 -6.36
N ARG A 286 13.46 11.41 -7.20
CA ARG A 286 13.36 11.04 -8.63
C ARG A 286 14.55 11.54 -9.44
N PHE A 287 14.97 12.79 -9.19
CA PHE A 287 16.11 13.38 -9.86
C PHE A 287 17.41 12.64 -9.51
N LEU A 288 17.62 12.34 -8.23
CA LEU A 288 18.78 11.61 -7.73
C LEU A 288 18.76 10.12 -8.13
N ALA A 289 17.59 9.47 -8.11
CA ALA A 289 17.45 8.07 -8.52
C ALA A 289 17.82 7.85 -10.00
N LYS A 290 17.57 8.83 -10.87
CA LYS A 290 18.01 8.78 -12.28
C LYS A 290 19.53 8.64 -12.43
N TYR A 291 20.31 9.13 -11.46
CA TYR A 291 21.77 9.08 -11.47
C TYR A 291 22.36 7.92 -10.64
N LEU A 292 21.53 7.20 -9.87
CA LEU A 292 21.96 6.07 -9.05
C LEU A 292 21.91 4.73 -9.79
N VAL A 293 21.18 4.63 -10.90
CA VAL A 293 21.18 3.44 -11.75
C VAL A 293 22.48 3.40 -12.56
N ARG A 294 23.51 2.74 -12.01
CA ARG A 294 24.70 2.32 -12.76
C ARG A 294 24.44 0.96 -13.39
N ASP A 295 24.73 0.82 -14.69
CA ASP A 295 24.46 -0.38 -15.51
C ASP A 295 25.03 -1.71 -14.99
N ASN A 296 25.96 -1.69 -14.03
CA ASN A 296 26.69 -2.87 -13.55
C ASN A 296 26.32 -3.36 -12.14
N TYR A 297 25.39 -2.72 -11.43
CA TYR A 297 24.93 -3.20 -10.12
C TYR A 297 23.41 -3.20 -10.04
N SER A 298 22.83 -4.31 -9.59
CA SER A 298 21.39 -4.40 -9.32
C SER A 298 21.04 -3.51 -8.14
N ASP A 299 20.53 -2.31 -8.42
CA ASP A 299 20.00 -1.43 -7.40
C ASP A 299 18.74 -2.07 -6.77
N ARG A 300 18.89 -2.53 -5.53
CA ARG A 300 17.82 -3.15 -4.74
C ARG A 300 16.69 -2.18 -4.40
N THR A 301 16.93 -0.87 -4.52
CA THR A 301 15.97 0.19 -4.20
C THR A 301 15.25 0.65 -5.45
N ALA A 302 15.98 0.95 -6.53
CA ALA A 302 15.35 1.33 -7.81
C ALA A 302 14.47 0.20 -8.37
N SER A 303 14.84 -1.06 -8.16
CA SER A 303 14.03 -2.22 -8.57
C SER A 303 12.68 -2.34 -7.84
N ARG A 304 12.47 -1.61 -6.74
CA ARG A 304 11.18 -1.56 -6.02
C ARG A 304 10.24 -0.47 -6.52
N ILE A 305 10.75 0.47 -7.33
CA ILE A 305 9.97 1.58 -7.87
C ILE A 305 9.37 1.13 -9.20
N ASN A 306 8.04 1.07 -9.26
CA ASN A 306 7.30 0.73 -10.47
C ASN A 306 6.74 2.00 -11.12
N GLN A 307 6.74 2.04 -12.45
CA GLN A 307 6.07 3.09 -13.21
C GLN A 307 4.72 2.57 -13.70
N LEU A 308 3.64 3.22 -13.27
CA LEU A 308 2.28 2.93 -13.70
C LEU A 308 1.83 3.97 -14.73
N SER A 309 1.32 3.50 -15.86
CA SER A 309 0.66 4.36 -16.85
C SER A 309 -0.76 4.66 -16.40
N ALA A 310 -1.05 5.92 -16.10
CA ALA A 310 -2.38 6.37 -15.75
C ALA A 310 -3.27 6.51 -17.00
N PRO A 311 -4.61 6.35 -16.87
CA PRO A 311 -5.56 6.52 -17.97
C PRO A 311 -5.47 7.88 -18.68
N ASN A 312 -5.08 8.93 -17.97
CA ASN A 312 -4.87 10.26 -18.54
C ASN A 312 -3.56 10.40 -19.35
N GLY A 313 -2.76 9.33 -19.48
CA GLY A 313 -1.48 9.31 -20.19
C GLY A 313 -0.27 9.71 -19.33
N GLU A 314 -0.48 10.10 -18.07
CA GLU A 314 0.60 10.43 -17.16
C GLU A 314 1.27 9.17 -16.58
N SER A 315 2.49 9.32 -16.09
CA SER A 315 3.22 8.24 -15.41
C SER A 315 3.25 8.50 -13.90
N VAL A 316 2.82 7.51 -13.13
CA VAL A 316 2.88 7.52 -11.66
C VAL A 316 3.98 6.58 -11.21
N TYR A 317 4.94 7.11 -10.46
CA TYR A 317 5.93 6.26 -9.79
C TYR A 317 5.31 5.74 -8.51
N THR A 318 5.43 4.44 -8.29
CA THR A 318 4.84 3.77 -7.14
C THR A 318 5.84 2.90 -6.45
N VAL A 319 5.66 2.73 -5.14
CA VAL A 319 6.35 1.71 -4.36
C VAL A 319 5.30 0.77 -3.77
N MET A 320 5.57 -0.53 -3.84
CA MET A 320 4.69 -1.51 -3.23
C MET A 320 4.90 -1.50 -1.72
N ILE A 321 3.83 -1.22 -0.98
CA ILE A 321 3.77 -1.33 0.48
C ILE A 321 2.82 -2.48 0.81
N THR A 322 3.28 -3.37 1.69
CA THR A 322 2.52 -4.54 2.11
C THR A 322 2.48 -4.61 3.63
N ALA A 323 1.33 -4.96 4.18
CA ALA A 323 1.19 -5.34 5.58
C ALA A 323 0.22 -6.52 5.68
N SER A 324 0.27 -7.25 6.79
CA SER A 324 -0.67 -8.31 7.13
C SER A 324 -1.18 -8.16 8.56
N ALA A 325 -2.44 -8.53 8.76
CA ALA A 325 -3.07 -8.61 10.08
C ALA A 325 -3.82 -9.92 10.19
N GLN A 326 -3.84 -10.50 11.39
CA GLN A 326 -4.54 -11.74 11.69
C GLN A 326 -5.61 -11.47 12.75
N MET A 327 -6.79 -12.04 12.57
CA MET A 327 -7.86 -12.02 13.56
C MET A 327 -8.63 -13.34 13.50
N THR A 328 -9.19 -13.76 14.63
CA THR A 328 -10.02 -14.97 14.67
C THR A 328 -11.44 -14.67 14.19
N SER A 329 -12.06 -15.64 13.52
CA SER A 329 -13.47 -15.58 13.18
C SER A 329 -14.33 -15.78 14.44
N GLU A 330 -14.93 -14.72 14.97
CA GLU A 330 -15.78 -14.78 16.18
C GLU A 330 -17.28 -14.94 15.87
N GLY A 331 -17.63 -15.25 14.61
CA GLY A 331 -19.01 -15.53 14.22
C GLY A 331 -19.37 -16.99 14.45
N PHE A 332 -20.10 -17.32 15.53
CA PHE A 332 -21.16 -18.32 15.36
C PHE A 332 -22.10 -17.67 14.33
N LYS A 333 -22.68 -18.50 13.46
CA LYS A 333 -23.87 -18.21 12.63
C LYS A 333 -24.48 -16.85 12.98
N PRO A 334 -24.70 -15.88 12.06
CA PRO A 334 -25.56 -14.75 12.40
C PRO A 334 -26.79 -15.35 13.08
N ILE A 335 -27.06 -14.92 14.33
CA ILE A 335 -28.15 -15.43 15.15
C ILE A 335 -29.34 -15.44 14.22
N MET A 336 -29.75 -16.64 13.77
CA MET A 336 -30.79 -16.76 12.75
C MET A 336 -31.97 -15.96 13.28
N SER A 337 -32.53 -15.06 12.46
CA SER A 337 -33.73 -14.33 12.82
C SER A 337 -34.78 -15.36 13.23
N TYR A 338 -35.14 -15.40 14.51
CA TYR A 338 -36.25 -16.21 14.98
C TYR A 338 -37.52 -15.57 14.46
N VAL A 339 -38.19 -16.24 13.53
CA VAL A 339 -39.58 -15.90 13.18
C VAL A 339 -40.42 -16.37 14.37
N GLN A 340 -40.78 -15.42 15.24
CA GLN A 340 -41.82 -15.66 16.23
C GLN A 340 -43.14 -15.68 15.47
N ASN A 341 -43.64 -16.88 15.18
CA ASN A 341 -45.01 -17.04 14.73
C ASN A 341 -45.91 -16.66 15.91
N ASP A 342 -46.75 -15.65 15.70
CA ASP A 342 -47.89 -15.36 16.58
C ASP A 342 -48.92 -16.50 16.56
#